data_AF-A0A3A4VB17-F1
#
_entry.id   AF-A0A3A4VB17-F1
#
_cell.length_a   1.000
_cell.length_b   1.000
_cell.length_c   1.000
_cell.angle_alpha   90.00
_cell.angle_beta   90.00
_cell.angle_gamma   90.00
#
_symmetry.space_group_name_H-M   'P 1'
#
loop_
_entity.id
_entity.type
_entity.pdbx_description
1 polymer ?
#
loop_
_entity_poly.entity_id
_entity_poly.type
_entity_poly.pdbx_seq_one_letter_code
_entity_poly.pdbx_strand_id
1 'polypeptide(L)'
;MSRRKTTIFELSKMLVLERKEAFASSVLDGLSDCPKYLPSHFMYDEAGIELFDNICGLDEYYIPKVESQILLDVRKNISVPLWEQTPRL
;
A
#
# COMPACT_ATOMS: atom_id res chain seq x y z
N MET A 1 -7.23 -40.23 1.53
CA MET A 1 -7.26 -39.05 0.63
C MET A 1 -6.39 -37.96 1.23
N SER A 2 -5.15 -37.88 0.77
CA SER A 2 -4.07 -37.06 1.35
C SER A 2 -4.29 -35.58 1.03
N ARG A 3 -4.73 -34.78 2.01
CA ARG A 3 -4.62 -33.32 1.92
C ARG A 3 -3.14 -32.98 1.99
N ARG A 4 -2.54 -32.58 0.87
CA ARG A 4 -1.18 -32.02 0.86
C ARG A 4 -1.17 -30.86 1.85
N LYS A 5 -0.43 -31.00 2.95
CA LYS A 5 -0.19 -29.89 3.88
C LYS A 5 0.76 -28.93 3.17
N THR A 6 0.22 -27.93 2.47
CA THR A 6 1.04 -26.86 1.90
C THR A 6 1.64 -26.06 3.05
N THR A 7 2.96 -26.07 3.17
CA THR A 7 3.70 -25.34 4.22
C THR A 7 3.52 -23.83 4.04
N ILE A 8 3.55 -23.06 5.12
CA ILE A 8 3.51 -21.58 5.10
C ILE A 8 4.58 -21.00 4.14
N PHE A 9 5.73 -21.64 4.04
CA PHE A 9 6.80 -21.26 3.11
C PHE A 9 6.41 -21.40 1.62
N GLU A 10 5.67 -22.46 1.27
CA GLU A 10 5.19 -22.65 -0.11
C GLU A 10 4.11 -21.63 -0.44
N LEU A 11 3.22 -21.33 0.52
CA LEU A 11 2.20 -20.30 0.36
C LEU A 11 2.82 -18.90 0.21
N SER A 12 3.83 -18.55 1.01
CA SER A 12 4.49 -17.23 0.90
C SER A 12 5.22 -17.09 -0.44
N LYS A 13 5.88 -18.15 -0.92
CA LYS A 13 6.52 -18.19 -2.23
C LYS A 13 5.50 -18.04 -3.36
N MET A 14 4.37 -18.74 -3.31
CA MET A 14 3.30 -18.61 -4.29
C MET A 14 2.77 -17.17 -4.35
N LEU A 15 2.48 -16.56 -3.19
CA LEU A 15 2.02 -15.16 -3.11
C LEU A 15 3.05 -14.17 -3.68
N VAL A 16 4.35 -14.41 -3.48
CA VAL A 16 5.41 -13.57 -4.07
C VAL A 16 5.44 -13.70 -5.60
N LEU A 17 5.28 -14.92 -6.13
CA LEU A 17 5.27 -15.17 -7.57
C LEU A 17 4.05 -14.53 -8.24
N GLU A 18 2.87 -14.70 -7.65
CA GLU A 18 1.63 -14.05 -8.12
C GLU A 18 1.78 -12.53 -8.18
N ARG A 19 2.42 -11.92 -7.17
CA ARG A 19 2.71 -10.47 -7.19
C ARG A 19 3.67 -10.07 -8.31
N LYS A 20 4.69 -10.89 -8.62
CA LYS A 20 5.63 -10.61 -9.72
C LYS A 20 4.95 -10.72 -11.07
N GLU A 21 4.10 -11.72 -11.27
CA GLU A 21 3.32 -11.89 -12.50
C GLU A 21 2.35 -10.72 -12.69
N ALA A 22 1.65 -10.31 -11.62
CA ALA A 22 0.77 -9.14 -11.64
C ALA A 22 1.52 -7.85 -11.99
N PHE A 23 2.72 -7.65 -11.44
CA PHE A 23 3.60 -6.53 -11.79
C PHE A 23 3.98 -6.55 -13.27
N ALA A 24 4.50 -7.68 -13.77
CA ALA A 24 4.95 -7.81 -15.15
C ALA A 24 3.81 -7.55 -16.15
N SER A 25 2.62 -8.11 -15.91
CA SER A 25 1.44 -7.85 -16.74
C SER A 25 1.07 -6.37 -16.74
N SER A 26 0.99 -5.75 -15.55
CA SER A 26 0.62 -4.34 -15.42
C SER A 26 1.60 -3.40 -16.13
N VAL A 27 2.90 -3.73 -16.11
CA VAL A 27 3.93 -2.97 -16.83
C VAL A 27 3.78 -3.14 -18.33
N LEU A 28 3.58 -4.38 -18.81
CA LEU A 28 3.40 -4.65 -20.23
C LEU A 28 2.17 -3.90 -20.78
N ASP A 29 1.05 -4.01 -20.08
CA ASP A 29 -0.21 -3.37 -20.48
C ASP A 29 -0.06 -1.83 -20.49
N GLY A 30 0.45 -1.26 -19.40
CA GLY A 30 0.57 0.19 -19.25
C GLY A 30 1.58 0.85 -20.20
N LEU A 31 2.72 0.19 -20.49
CA LEU A 31 3.72 0.73 -21.41
C LEU A 31 3.37 0.50 -22.89
N SER A 32 2.43 -0.40 -23.17
CA SER A 32 1.88 -0.63 -24.52
C SER A 32 0.75 0.32 -24.88
N ASP A 33 0.15 1.02 -23.90
CA ASP A 33 -0.97 1.94 -24.11
C ASP A 33 -0.55 3.32 -24.68
N CYS A 34 -1.52 4.08 -25.18
CA CYS A 34 -1.36 5.43 -25.69
C CYS A 34 -2.47 6.35 -25.14
N PRO A 35 -2.18 7.17 -24.11
CA PRO A 35 -0.86 7.43 -23.53
C PRO A 35 -0.35 6.30 -22.61
N LYS A 36 0.98 6.14 -22.52
CA LYS A 36 1.61 5.19 -21.59
C LYS A 36 1.29 5.56 -20.14
N TYR A 37 1.05 4.56 -19.30
CA TYR A 37 0.80 4.76 -17.87
C TYR A 37 1.42 3.65 -17.03
N LEU A 38 1.57 3.90 -15.72
CA LEU A 38 1.91 2.89 -14.72
C LEU A 38 1.13 3.16 -13.43
N PRO A 39 0.66 2.12 -12.72
CA PRO A 39 0.07 2.28 -11.39
C PRO A 39 1.07 2.92 -10.41
N SER A 40 0.65 3.96 -9.69
CA SER A 40 1.52 4.72 -8.78
C SER A 40 2.06 3.89 -7.61
N HIS A 41 1.35 2.83 -7.19
CA HIS A 41 1.79 1.99 -6.07
C HIS A 41 3.12 1.26 -6.35
N PHE A 42 3.51 1.10 -7.62
CA PHE A 42 4.83 0.57 -7.99
C PHE A 42 5.98 1.55 -7.75
N MET A 43 5.70 2.82 -7.47
CA MET A 43 6.71 3.81 -7.10
C MET A 43 7.19 3.65 -5.65
N TYR A 44 6.52 2.85 -4.81
CA TYR A 44 6.83 2.73 -3.38
C TYR A 44 7.58 1.45 -3.06
N ASP A 45 8.73 1.24 -3.72
CA ASP A 45 9.75 0.32 -3.21
C ASP A 45 10.53 0.96 -2.05
N GLU A 46 11.61 0.34 -1.59
CA GLU A 46 12.42 0.87 -0.48
C GLU A 46 12.90 2.32 -0.75
N ALA A 47 13.42 2.58 -1.95
CA ALA A 47 13.89 3.90 -2.34
C ALA A 47 12.73 4.90 -2.53
N GLY A 48 11.63 4.44 -3.09
CA GLY A 48 10.42 5.23 -3.26
C GLY A 48 9.78 5.67 -1.96
N ILE A 49 9.80 4.81 -0.94
CA ILE A 49 9.32 5.14 0.40
C ILE A 49 10.23 6.20 1.04
N GLU A 50 11.55 6.03 0.97
CA GLU A 50 12.51 7.04 1.47
C GLU A 50 12.34 8.39 0.77
N LEU A 51 12.17 8.37 -0.56
CA LEU A 51 11.89 9.57 -1.34
C LEU A 51 10.58 10.24 -0.89
N PHE A 52 9.52 9.45 -0.68
CA PHE A 52 8.24 9.98 -0.23
C PHE A 52 8.32 10.59 1.18
N ASP A 53 9.08 9.98 2.09
CA ASP A 53 9.32 10.53 3.43
C ASP A 53 10.04 11.89 3.35
N ASN A 54 11.06 11.99 2.50
CA ASN A 54 11.74 13.25 2.21
C ASN A 54 10.78 14.31 1.62
N ILE A 55 9.89 13.91 0.70
CA ILE A 55 8.86 14.80 0.14
C ILE A 55 7.93 15.31 1.25
N CYS A 56 7.55 14.45 2.21
CA CYS A 56 6.69 14.84 3.33
C CYS A 56 7.30 15.92 4.24
N GLY A 57 8.64 16.07 4.22
CA GLY A 57 9.34 17.12 4.95
C GLY A 57 9.32 18.49 4.28
N LEU A 58 9.07 18.57 2.97
CA LEU A 58 9.11 19.82 2.20
C LEU A 58 8.06 20.83 2.67
N ASP A 59 8.35 22.12 2.55
CA ASP A 59 7.40 23.18 2.91
C ASP A 59 6.29 23.32 1.87
N GLU A 60 6.59 23.04 0.61
CA GLU A 60 5.65 23.04 -0.50
C GLU A 60 4.62 21.89 -0.39
N TYR A 61 5.04 20.75 0.16
CA TYR A 61 4.18 19.59 0.38
C TYR A 61 3.59 19.60 1.79
N TYR A 62 2.72 20.58 2.06
CA TYR A 62 2.16 20.84 3.38
C TYR A 62 1.21 19.76 3.93
N ILE A 63 0.78 18.81 3.10
CA ILE A 63 -0.28 17.84 3.42
C ILE A 63 0.00 17.09 4.73
N PRO A 64 1.18 16.46 4.96
CA PRO A 64 1.44 15.70 6.17
C PRO A 64 1.45 16.59 7.43
N LYS A 65 1.89 17.84 7.30
CA LYS A 65 1.90 18.83 8.40
C LYS A 65 0.48 19.16 8.84
N VAL A 66 -0.41 19.44 7.87
CA VAL A 66 -1.82 19.76 8.15
C VAL A 66 -2.59 18.55 8.65
N GLU A 67 -2.40 17.38 8.04
CA GLU A 67 -3.04 16.13 8.49
C GLU A 67 -2.67 15.82 9.94
N SER A 68 -1.38 15.89 10.28
CA SER A 68 -0.89 15.67 11.65
C SER A 68 -1.52 16.66 12.64
N GLN A 69 -1.62 17.94 12.27
CA GLN A 69 -2.25 18.96 13.11
C GLN A 69 -3.72 18.65 13.36
N ILE A 70 -4.48 18.35 12.30
CA ILE A 70 -5.90 18.00 12.41
C ILE A 70 -6.08 16.78 13.31
N LEU A 71 -5.30 15.72 13.08
CA LEU A 71 -5.37 14.48 13.87
C LEU A 71 -5.08 14.74 15.35
N LEU A 72 -4.11 15.59 15.68
CA LEU A 72 -3.82 15.99 17.05
C LEU A 72 -4.99 16.74 17.70
N ASP A 73 -5.66 17.61 16.96
CA ASP A 73 -6.80 18.40 17.43
C ASP A 73 -8.03 17.53 17.70
N VAL A 74 -8.31 16.56 16.81
CA VAL A 74 -9.52 15.72 16.90
C VAL A 74 -9.33 14.39 17.62
N ARG A 75 -8.10 14.01 18.01
CA ARG A 75 -7.79 12.66 18.57
C ARG A 75 -8.72 12.21 19.71
N LYS A 76 -9.17 13.15 20.57
CA LYS A 76 -10.07 12.86 21.69
C LYS A 76 -11.49 12.51 21.25
N ASN A 77 -11.90 12.97 20.07
CA ASN A 77 -13.22 12.70 19.50
C ASN A 77 -13.21 11.43 18.63
N ILE A 78 -12.03 11.02 18.14
CA ILE A 78 -11.82 9.80 17.35
C ILE A 78 -11.51 8.59 18.23
N SER A 79 -11.20 8.75 19.53
CA SER A 79 -10.81 7.67 20.44
C SER A 79 -11.88 6.61 20.72
N VAL A 80 -13.01 6.61 20.01
CA VAL A 80 -13.90 5.45 19.99
C VAL A 80 -13.20 4.35 19.16
N PRO A 81 -12.97 3.17 19.72
CA PRO A 81 -12.34 2.08 18.99
C PRO A 81 -13.11 1.77 17.70
N LEU A 82 -12.46 1.96 16.55
CA LEU A 82 -13.09 1.70 15.24
C LEU A 82 -13.53 0.23 15.11
N TRP A 83 -12.87 -0.68 15.83
CA TRP A 83 -13.17 -2.12 15.87
C TRP A 83 -14.34 -2.51 16.79
N GLU A 84 -14.92 -1.58 17.55
CA GLU A 84 -16.18 -1.81 18.28
C GLU A 84 -17.41 -1.47 17.43
N GLN A 85 -17.23 -0.76 16.30
CA GLN A 85 -18.33 -0.23 15.47
C GLN A 85 -18.63 -1.05 14.21
N THR A 86 -17.86 -2.08 13.88
CA THR A 86 -18.14 -2.99 12.76
C THR A 86 -19.06 -4.14 13.21
N PRO A 87 -20.21 -4.39 12.54
CA PRO A 87 -20.96 -5.62 12.74
C PRO A 87 -20.04 -6.81 12.42
N ARG A 88 -19.87 -7.72 13.37
CA ARG A 88 -19.30 -9.05 13.11
C ARG A 88 -20.23 -9.75 12.11
N LEU A 89 -19.81 -9.83 10.85
CA LEU A 89 -20.38 -10.77 9.88
C LEU A 89 -19.88 -12.18 10.18
#